data_AF-A0A9P5N5E3-F1
#
_entry.id   AF-A0A9P5N5E3-F1
#
_cell.length_a   1.000
_cell.length_b   1.000
_cell.length_c   1.000
_cell.angle_alpha   90.00
_cell.angle_beta   90.00
_cell.angle_gamma   90.00
#
_symmetry.space_group_name_H-M   'P 1'
#
loop_
_entity.id
_entity.type
_entity.pdbx_description
1 polymer ?
#
loop_
_entity_poly.entity_id
_entity_poly.type
_entity_poly.pdbx_seq_one_letter_code
_entity_poly.pdbx_strand_id
1 'polypeptide(L)'
;MSKQVSKPVLYTFPASVWAAAPQLALAELGIDADFNEVNLIEGANFNPEFLKLNPNATLPTLTHGGKSYQSTAEVIDYLVSISSAKVVPETSITKVVHQERIDPNFAFCAARNDDELAQVSGSFANVFHTTRLGHLKRYAATPEGQANKPFYDRQIAKISGLHALLNGQAPDDAKQGFFSTSTALWDGAKVFLVETLPGAIAEGPFIGGARPGVDDFHVGAWIARIAFVSGAQKSEEGASVLEKRFGPLPEKVKAYWGAWIARDSWVKAYPENGLH
;
A
#
# COMPACT_ATOMS: atom_id res chain seq x y z
N MET A 1 5.31 40.98 6.18
CA MET A 1 5.50 39.88 5.20
C MET A 1 4.87 38.63 5.79
N SER A 2 3.71 38.20 5.31
CA SER A 2 3.18 36.88 5.66
C SER A 2 4.17 35.83 5.15
N LYS A 3 4.73 34.99 6.02
CA LYS A 3 5.48 33.81 5.58
C LYS A 3 4.54 33.02 4.68
N GLN A 4 4.88 32.93 3.40
CA GLN A 4 4.20 32.03 2.47
C GLN A 4 4.37 30.63 3.06
N VAL A 5 3.30 30.03 3.56
CA VAL A 5 3.35 28.67 4.12
C VAL A 5 3.67 27.76 2.95
N SER A 6 4.83 27.09 3.00
CA SER A 6 5.25 26.14 1.96
C SER A 6 4.23 25.02 1.86
N LYS A 7 3.94 24.52 0.65
CA LYS A 7 3.08 23.34 0.49
C LYS A 7 3.73 22.11 1.14
N PRO A 8 2.93 21.14 1.63
CA PRO A 8 3.45 19.80 1.92
C PRO A 8 4.03 19.16 0.66
N VAL A 9 5.10 18.38 0.80
CA VAL A 9 5.65 17.55 -0.28
C VAL A 9 5.41 16.08 0.07
N LEU A 10 4.63 15.38 -0.74
CA LEU A 10 4.37 13.95 -0.61
C LEU A 10 5.34 13.15 -1.49
N TYR A 11 6.16 12.32 -0.87
CA TYR A 11 6.99 11.34 -1.55
C TYR A 11 6.12 10.11 -1.87
N THR A 12 6.02 9.78 -3.16
CA THR A 12 5.05 8.80 -3.66
C THR A 12 5.62 7.96 -4.80
N PHE A 13 4.87 6.94 -5.22
CA PHE A 13 5.14 6.15 -6.41
C PHE A 13 3.80 5.58 -6.90
N PRO A 14 3.45 5.66 -8.20
CA PRO A 14 2.13 5.25 -8.69
C PRO A 14 1.70 3.85 -8.22
N ALA A 15 2.59 2.87 -8.37
CA ALA A 15 2.30 1.50 -7.96
C ALA A 15 2.44 1.24 -6.45
N SER A 16 2.51 2.26 -5.58
CA SER A 16 2.59 2.09 -4.12
C SER A 16 1.21 2.20 -3.46
N VAL A 17 0.71 1.06 -2.97
CA VAL A 17 -0.60 0.97 -2.29
C VAL A 17 -0.74 1.98 -1.15
N TRP A 18 0.25 2.03 -0.26
CA TRP A 18 0.16 2.89 0.91
C TRP A 18 0.39 4.36 0.57
N ALA A 19 1.00 4.68 -0.58
CA ALA A 19 1.10 6.06 -1.03
C ALA A 19 -0.19 6.57 -1.69
N ALA A 20 -1.11 5.70 -2.11
CA ALA A 20 -2.43 6.09 -2.59
C ALA A 20 -3.35 6.56 -1.44
N ALA A 21 -3.23 5.99 -0.24
CA ALA A 21 -4.02 6.39 0.93
C ALA A 21 -3.95 7.91 1.24
N PRO A 22 -2.76 8.54 1.38
CA PRO A 22 -2.69 9.98 1.57
C PRO A 22 -3.05 10.78 0.31
N GLN A 23 -3.00 10.20 -0.90
CA GLN A 23 -3.52 10.89 -2.10
C GLN A 23 -5.05 11.02 -2.05
N LEU A 24 -5.75 9.96 -1.62
CA LEU A 24 -7.19 10.02 -1.33
C LEU A 24 -7.47 11.08 -0.26
N ALA A 25 -6.69 11.07 0.83
CA ALA A 25 -6.84 12.05 1.91
C ALA A 25 -6.60 13.50 1.43
N LEU A 26 -5.53 13.76 0.67
CA LEU A 26 -5.23 15.10 0.11
C LEU A 26 -6.42 15.63 -0.70
N ALA A 27 -6.99 14.80 -1.58
CA ALA A 27 -8.10 15.18 -2.44
C ALA A 27 -9.39 15.44 -1.64
N GLU A 28 -9.72 14.59 -0.66
CA GLU A 28 -10.91 14.72 0.19
C GLU A 28 -10.81 15.89 1.18
N LEU A 29 -9.60 16.18 1.66
CA LEU A 29 -9.33 17.28 2.59
C LEU A 29 -9.10 18.62 1.88
N GLY A 30 -9.09 18.64 0.54
CA GLY A 30 -8.87 19.84 -0.26
C GLY A 30 -7.48 20.46 -0.06
N ILE A 31 -6.46 19.63 0.22
CA ILE A 31 -5.09 20.08 0.47
C ILE A 31 -4.29 20.02 -0.83
N ASP A 32 -3.71 21.16 -1.19
CA ASP A 32 -2.75 21.27 -2.28
C ASP A 32 -1.35 20.89 -1.76
N ALA A 33 -0.71 19.93 -2.43
CA ALA A 33 0.60 19.38 -2.08
C ALA A 33 1.43 19.17 -3.35
N ASP A 34 2.75 19.30 -3.21
CA ASP A 34 3.69 18.91 -4.26
C ASP A 34 4.00 17.42 -4.15
N PHE A 35 4.31 16.78 -5.28
CA PHE A 35 4.62 15.35 -5.34
C PHE A 35 6.07 15.13 -5.73
N ASN A 36 6.76 14.26 -5.01
CA ASN A 36 8.11 13.81 -5.34
C ASN A 36 8.09 12.30 -5.58
N GLU A 37 8.35 11.87 -6.80
CA GLU A 37 8.33 10.46 -7.14
C GLU A 37 9.61 9.75 -6.69
N VAL A 38 9.45 8.66 -5.94
CA VAL A 38 10.54 7.80 -5.48
C VAL A 38 10.39 6.46 -6.18
N ASN A 39 11.18 6.24 -7.24
CA ASN A 39 11.09 5.05 -8.06
C ASN A 39 11.36 3.77 -7.25
N LEU A 40 10.29 3.03 -6.94
CA LEU A 40 10.40 1.79 -6.19
C LEU A 40 10.99 0.67 -7.05
N ILE A 41 10.86 0.65 -8.38
CA ILE A 41 11.48 -0.41 -9.20
C ILE A 41 13.00 -0.37 -9.05
N GLU A 42 13.57 0.84 -9.01
CA GLU A 42 15.00 1.10 -8.81
C GLU A 42 15.42 1.09 -7.33
N GLY A 43 14.51 0.77 -6.40
CA GLY A 43 14.80 0.76 -4.98
C GLY A 43 15.21 2.13 -4.43
N ALA A 44 14.76 3.24 -5.01
CA ALA A 44 15.17 4.60 -4.62
C ALA A 44 14.81 4.95 -3.16
N ASN A 45 13.81 4.29 -2.58
CA ASN A 45 13.48 4.37 -1.15
C ASN A 45 14.62 3.82 -0.25
N PHE A 46 15.54 3.04 -0.81
CA PHE A 46 16.74 2.55 -0.14
C PHE A 46 17.97 3.43 -0.39
N ASN A 47 17.85 4.52 -1.15
CA ASN A 47 18.95 5.47 -1.30
C ASN A 47 19.30 6.06 0.07
N PRO A 48 20.60 6.12 0.46
CA PRO A 48 21.03 6.72 1.72
C PRO A 48 20.45 8.13 1.98
N GLU A 49 20.25 8.95 0.95
CA GLU A 49 19.63 10.27 1.10
C GLU A 49 18.14 10.18 1.47
N PHE A 50 17.41 9.20 0.94
CA PHE A 50 16.03 8.97 1.33
C PHE A 50 15.91 8.43 2.76
N LEU A 51 16.87 7.60 3.20
CA LEU A 51 16.90 7.09 4.59
C LEU A 51 17.00 8.22 5.63
N LYS A 52 17.59 9.38 5.27
CA LYS A 52 17.61 10.57 6.14
C LYS A 52 16.23 11.18 6.31
N LEU A 53 15.35 11.05 5.31
CA LEU A 53 13.96 11.52 5.35
C LEU A 53 13.06 10.52 6.10
N ASN A 54 13.20 9.24 5.78
CA ASN A 54 12.44 8.14 6.38
C ASN A 54 13.34 6.92 6.60
N PRO A 55 13.82 6.68 7.85
CA PRO A 55 14.67 5.54 8.19
C PRO A 55 14.01 4.17 7.98
N ASN A 56 12.67 4.12 7.90
CA ASN A 56 11.95 2.89 7.57
C ASN A 56 12.06 2.52 6.08
N ALA A 57 12.53 3.45 5.24
CA ALA A 57 12.66 3.28 3.80
C ALA A 57 11.34 2.94 3.12
N THR A 58 10.24 3.51 3.59
CA THR A 58 8.89 3.24 3.08
C THR A 58 8.29 4.47 2.40
N LEU A 59 7.30 4.22 1.56
CA LEU A 59 6.35 5.22 1.10
C LEU A 59 4.98 4.93 1.73
N PRO A 60 4.18 5.95 2.02
CA PRO A 60 4.44 7.37 1.78
C PRO A 60 5.41 7.96 2.81
N THR A 61 6.06 9.06 2.43
CA THR A 61 6.74 10.00 3.34
C THR A 61 6.23 11.39 3.01
N LEU A 62 5.98 12.24 3.98
CA LEU A 62 5.60 13.63 3.73
C LEU A 62 6.54 14.58 4.46
N THR A 63 6.91 15.68 3.82
CA THR A 63 7.66 16.76 4.48
C THR A 63 6.90 18.07 4.43
N HIS A 64 6.83 18.77 5.56
CA HIS A 64 6.24 20.11 5.63
C HIS A 64 6.85 20.86 6.83
N GLY A 65 7.29 22.11 6.63
CA GLY A 65 7.75 22.97 7.72
C GLY A 65 9.02 22.47 8.43
N GLY A 66 9.90 21.78 7.69
CA GLY A 66 11.13 21.19 8.23
C GLY A 66 10.91 19.89 9.03
N LYS A 67 9.69 19.34 9.05
CA LYS A 67 9.38 18.03 9.65
C LYS A 67 9.16 16.97 8.58
N SER A 68 9.43 15.72 8.93
CA SER A 68 9.15 14.52 8.13
C SER A 68 8.14 13.64 8.86
N TYR A 69 7.18 13.10 8.12
CA TYR A 69 6.15 12.16 8.56
C TYR A 69 6.40 10.84 7.84
N GLN A 70 6.60 9.76 8.59
CA GLN A 70 7.37 8.60 8.14
C GLN A 70 6.54 7.31 8.03
N SER A 71 5.25 7.40 8.34
CA SER A 71 4.27 6.32 8.19
C SER A 71 2.98 6.83 7.55
N THR A 72 2.21 5.94 6.94
CA THR A 72 0.92 6.29 6.32
C THR A 72 -0.03 6.96 7.33
N ALA A 73 -0.06 6.46 8.57
CA ALA A 73 -0.89 7.04 9.64
C ALA A 73 -0.42 8.45 10.01
N GLU A 74 0.87 8.64 10.28
CA GLU A 74 1.42 9.97 10.59
C GLU A 74 1.17 11.00 9.48
N VAL A 75 1.30 10.57 8.22
CA VAL A 75 1.03 11.44 7.06
C VAL A 75 -0.45 11.85 7.05
N ILE A 76 -1.38 10.91 7.18
CA ILE A 76 -2.82 11.21 7.14
C ILE A 76 -3.25 12.02 8.37
N ASP A 77 -2.79 11.68 9.57
CA ASP A 77 -3.04 12.45 10.80
C ASP A 77 -2.58 13.90 10.65
N TYR A 78 -1.41 14.11 10.05
CA TYR A 78 -0.91 15.45 9.78
C TYR A 78 -1.80 16.21 8.80
N LEU A 79 -2.17 15.59 7.68
CA LEU A 79 -3.06 16.19 6.68
C LEU A 79 -4.40 16.59 7.31
N VAL A 80 -4.99 15.72 8.13
CA VAL A 80 -6.22 16.02 8.88
C VAL A 80 -6.01 17.18 9.85
N SER A 81 -4.86 17.24 10.53
CA SER A 81 -4.57 18.31 11.52
C SER A 81 -4.48 19.71 10.90
N ILE A 82 -4.06 19.81 9.62
CA ILE A 82 -3.92 21.09 8.92
C ILE A 82 -5.13 21.42 8.03
N SER A 83 -6.06 20.47 7.83
CA SER A 83 -7.26 20.70 7.03
C SER A 83 -8.33 21.49 7.80
N SER A 84 -9.02 22.35 7.05
CA SER A 84 -10.29 22.94 7.52
C SER A 84 -11.46 21.96 7.40
N ALA A 85 -11.38 21.00 6.47
CA ALA A 85 -12.36 19.93 6.33
C ALA A 85 -12.28 18.99 7.54
N LYS A 86 -13.45 18.63 8.09
CA LYS A 86 -13.55 17.68 9.19
C LYS A 86 -13.99 16.33 8.65
N VAL A 87 -13.26 15.30 9.05
CA VAL A 87 -13.51 13.89 8.73
C VAL A 87 -13.63 13.12 10.03
N VAL A 88 -14.31 11.97 9.98
CA VAL A 88 -14.39 11.08 11.14
C VAL A 88 -12.98 10.57 11.49
N PRO A 89 -12.54 10.67 12.76
CA PRO A 89 -11.22 10.21 13.20
C PRO A 89 -11.02 8.70 13.00
N GLU A 90 -9.76 8.25 13.08
CA GLU A 90 -9.43 6.82 13.00
C GLU A 90 -10.09 6.00 14.11
N THR A 91 -10.36 4.72 13.79
CA THR A 91 -10.76 3.70 14.76
C THR A 91 -9.74 2.55 14.75
N SER A 92 -10.11 1.41 15.34
CA SER A 92 -9.29 0.20 15.27
C SER A 92 -9.14 -0.34 13.84
N ILE A 93 -10.00 0.05 12.89
CA ILE A 93 -9.97 -0.47 11.52
C ILE A 93 -8.67 -0.11 10.79
N THR A 94 -8.16 1.10 10.99
CA THR A 94 -6.81 1.47 10.50
C THR A 94 -5.76 0.48 10.99
N LYS A 95 -5.77 0.12 12.27
CA LYS A 95 -4.80 -0.88 12.80
C LYS A 95 -5.02 -2.26 12.19
N VAL A 96 -6.25 -2.66 11.93
CA VAL A 96 -6.56 -3.97 11.32
C VAL A 96 -6.01 -4.03 9.89
N VAL A 97 -6.28 -3.03 9.05
CA VAL A 97 -5.91 -3.05 7.62
C VAL A 97 -4.39 -3.00 7.39
N HIS A 98 -3.62 -2.56 8.40
CA HIS A 98 -2.14 -2.56 8.38
C HIS A 98 -1.51 -3.83 8.99
N GLN A 99 -2.28 -4.85 9.38
CA GLN A 99 -1.72 -6.09 9.92
C GLN A 99 -1.01 -6.91 8.85
N GLU A 100 0.11 -7.54 9.21
CA GLU A 100 0.89 -8.41 8.31
C GLU A 100 0.05 -9.53 7.68
N ARG A 101 -0.91 -10.08 8.44
CA ARG A 101 -1.82 -11.13 7.98
C ARG A 101 -2.76 -10.71 6.84
N ILE A 102 -2.81 -9.42 6.50
CA ILE A 102 -3.53 -8.90 5.32
C ILE A 102 -2.68 -7.88 4.56
N ASP A 103 -1.35 -8.00 4.59
CA ASP A 103 -0.46 -7.06 3.90
C ASP A 103 -0.72 -7.04 2.38
N PRO A 104 -1.18 -5.91 1.82
CA PRO A 104 -1.51 -5.80 0.41
C PRO A 104 -0.26 -5.84 -0.49
N ASN A 105 0.95 -5.56 0.03
CA ASN A 105 2.19 -5.71 -0.73
C ASN A 105 2.65 -7.17 -0.78
N PHE A 106 2.43 -7.95 0.28
CA PHE A 106 2.68 -9.40 0.23
C PHE A 106 1.71 -10.08 -0.74
N ALA A 107 0.47 -9.61 -0.81
CA ALA A 107 -0.54 -10.12 -1.76
C ALA A 107 -0.10 -10.03 -3.23
N PHE A 108 0.81 -9.11 -3.56
CA PHE A 108 1.34 -8.93 -4.92
C PHE A 108 2.23 -10.10 -5.38
N CYS A 109 2.84 -10.84 -4.45
CA CYS A 109 3.66 -12.01 -4.77
C CYS A 109 3.16 -13.30 -4.12
N ALA A 110 2.06 -13.26 -3.37
CA ALA A 110 1.49 -14.42 -2.68
C ALA A 110 1.13 -15.54 -3.67
N ALA A 111 1.48 -16.77 -3.29
CA ALA A 111 1.13 -17.99 -4.02
C ALA A 111 0.86 -19.11 -3.03
N ARG A 112 -0.17 -19.93 -3.29
CA ARG A 112 -0.61 -21.00 -2.37
C ARG A 112 -0.19 -22.39 -2.80
N ASN A 113 0.31 -22.52 -4.03
CA ASN A 113 0.71 -23.77 -4.65
C ASN A 113 1.74 -23.50 -5.76
N ASP A 114 2.30 -24.56 -6.33
CA ASP A 114 3.34 -24.46 -7.35
C ASP A 114 2.84 -23.77 -8.65
N ASP A 115 1.57 -23.94 -9.03
CA ASP A 115 1.01 -23.29 -10.22
C ASP A 115 0.92 -21.76 -10.04
N GLU A 116 0.42 -21.31 -8.90
CA GLU A 116 0.40 -19.89 -8.54
C GLU A 116 1.82 -19.33 -8.42
N LEU A 117 2.75 -20.10 -7.85
CA LEU A 117 4.14 -19.68 -7.74
C LEU A 117 4.77 -19.49 -9.11
N ALA A 118 4.55 -20.43 -10.05
CA ALA A 118 5.03 -20.30 -11.42
C ALA A 118 4.46 -19.07 -12.13
N GLN A 119 3.19 -18.73 -11.89
CA GLN A 119 2.58 -17.50 -12.41
C GLN A 119 3.26 -16.25 -11.85
N VAL A 120 3.48 -16.19 -10.53
CA VAL A 120 4.16 -15.05 -9.88
C VAL A 120 5.61 -14.94 -10.38
N SER A 121 6.33 -16.06 -10.49
CA SER A 121 7.70 -16.14 -11.01
C SER A 121 7.83 -15.60 -12.43
N GLY A 122 6.83 -15.82 -13.29
CA GLY A 122 6.77 -15.30 -14.66
C GLY A 122 6.21 -13.88 -14.78
N SER A 123 5.78 -13.26 -13.67
CA SER A 123 5.11 -11.96 -13.67
C SER A 123 6.06 -10.79 -13.42
N PHE A 124 5.53 -9.57 -13.54
CA PHE A 124 6.23 -8.36 -13.15
C PHE A 124 6.66 -8.34 -11.68
N ALA A 125 6.02 -9.11 -10.79
CA ALA A 125 6.44 -9.19 -9.39
C ALA A 125 7.89 -9.69 -9.24
N ASN A 126 8.28 -10.73 -9.99
CA ASN A 126 9.66 -11.22 -9.96
C ASN A 126 10.64 -10.19 -10.55
N VAL A 127 10.26 -9.53 -11.64
CA VAL A 127 11.08 -8.45 -12.26
C VAL A 127 11.31 -7.31 -11.26
N PHE A 128 10.24 -6.87 -10.59
CA PHE A 128 10.28 -5.82 -9.57
C PHE A 128 11.25 -6.17 -8.43
N HIS A 129 11.12 -7.36 -7.83
CA HIS A 129 11.97 -7.78 -6.71
C HIS A 129 13.43 -8.02 -7.11
N THR A 130 13.67 -8.62 -8.28
CA THR A 130 15.02 -8.86 -8.80
C THR A 130 15.74 -7.54 -9.11
N THR A 131 15.05 -6.59 -9.74
CA THR A 131 15.61 -5.27 -10.06
C THR A 131 15.92 -4.51 -8.78
N ARG A 132 14.96 -4.46 -7.83
CA ARG A 132 15.16 -3.85 -6.50
C ARG A 132 16.34 -4.43 -5.76
N LEU A 133 16.55 -5.75 -5.79
CA LEU A 133 17.67 -6.40 -5.12
C LEU A 133 19.02 -5.93 -5.69
N GLY A 134 19.10 -5.80 -7.03
CA GLY A 134 20.30 -5.28 -7.70
C GLY A 134 20.63 -3.85 -7.25
N HIS A 135 19.64 -2.96 -7.24
CA HIS A 135 19.82 -1.58 -6.79
C HIS A 135 20.15 -1.48 -5.29
N LEU A 136 19.46 -2.25 -4.45
CA LEU A 136 19.71 -2.29 -3.01
C LEU A 136 21.17 -2.69 -2.71
N LYS A 137 21.72 -3.69 -3.43
CA LYS A 137 23.14 -4.07 -3.31
C LYS A 137 24.09 -2.95 -3.74
N ARG A 138 23.73 -2.17 -4.78
CA ARG A 138 24.53 -1.01 -5.20
C ARG A 138 24.52 0.10 -4.14
N TYR A 139 23.35 0.42 -3.56
CA TYR A 139 23.27 1.38 -2.47
C TYR A 139 24.06 0.93 -1.25
N ALA A 140 23.96 -0.35 -0.87
CA ALA A 140 24.72 -0.92 0.23
C ALA A 140 26.24 -0.79 0.04
N ALA A 141 26.74 -0.83 -1.20
CA ALA A 141 28.16 -0.72 -1.51
C ALA A 141 28.72 0.72 -1.47
N THR A 142 27.87 1.74 -1.42
CA THR A 142 28.31 3.15 -1.29
C THR A 142 28.89 3.44 0.10
N PRO A 143 29.76 4.46 0.26
CA PRO A 143 30.26 4.86 1.59
C PRO A 143 29.14 5.16 2.59
N GLU A 144 28.09 5.86 2.17
CA GLU A 144 26.91 6.19 2.97
C GLU A 144 26.05 4.95 3.28
N GLY A 145 26.03 3.99 2.34
CA GLY A 145 25.42 2.69 2.52
C GLY A 145 26.10 1.86 3.60
N GLN A 146 27.44 1.81 3.58
CA GLN A 146 28.25 1.12 4.58
C GLN A 146 28.05 1.70 5.98
N ALA A 147 27.82 3.01 6.12
CA ALA A 147 27.47 3.63 7.39
C ALA A 147 26.13 3.13 7.96
N ASN A 148 25.27 2.54 7.13
CA ASN A 148 23.97 1.97 7.50
C ASN A 148 23.92 0.44 7.28
N LYS A 149 25.07 -0.25 7.36
CA LYS A 149 25.19 -1.68 7.07
C LYS A 149 24.10 -2.58 7.71
N PRO A 150 23.72 -2.41 8.99
CA PRO A 150 22.68 -3.27 9.59
C PRO A 150 21.32 -3.17 8.89
N PHE A 151 20.96 -1.99 8.37
CA PHE A 151 19.74 -1.81 7.59
C PHE A 151 19.82 -2.58 6.27
N TYR A 152 20.90 -2.36 5.51
CA TYR A 152 21.08 -2.99 4.19
C TYR A 152 21.19 -4.51 4.29
N ASP A 153 21.93 -5.05 5.27
CA ASP A 153 22.04 -6.49 5.48
C ASP A 153 20.66 -7.13 5.70
N ARG A 154 19.81 -6.52 6.54
CA ARG A 154 18.45 -7.02 6.79
C ARG A 154 17.57 -6.97 5.53
N GLN A 155 17.62 -5.85 4.80
CA GLN A 155 16.82 -5.70 3.58
C GLN A 155 17.29 -6.65 2.46
N ILE A 156 18.60 -6.81 2.30
CA ILE A 156 19.19 -7.74 1.33
C ILE A 156 18.78 -9.17 1.67
N ALA A 157 18.85 -9.57 2.94
CA ALA A 157 18.43 -10.89 3.38
C ALA A 157 16.94 -11.14 3.06
N LYS A 158 16.06 -10.20 3.41
CA LYS A 158 14.61 -10.29 3.14
C LYS A 158 14.31 -10.46 1.64
N ILE A 159 14.85 -9.57 0.79
CA ILE A 159 14.58 -9.60 -0.64
C ILE A 159 15.26 -10.79 -1.32
N SER A 160 16.45 -11.21 -0.86
CA SER A 160 17.14 -12.39 -1.40
C SER A 160 16.38 -13.69 -1.11
N GLY A 161 15.71 -13.81 0.04
CA GLY A 161 14.86 -14.95 0.36
C GLY A 161 13.68 -15.09 -0.61
N LEU A 162 12.97 -13.98 -0.87
CA LEU A 162 11.88 -13.97 -1.86
C LEU A 162 12.41 -14.20 -3.28
N HIS A 163 13.55 -13.61 -3.64
CA HIS A 163 14.18 -13.84 -4.95
C HIS A 163 14.54 -15.32 -5.14
N ALA A 164 15.14 -15.97 -4.13
CA ALA A 164 15.45 -17.40 -4.21
C ALA A 164 14.18 -18.23 -4.39
N LEU A 165 13.10 -17.91 -3.68
CA LEU A 165 11.81 -18.59 -3.83
C LEU A 165 11.24 -18.45 -5.24
N LEU A 166 11.15 -17.22 -5.76
CA LEU A 166 10.58 -16.94 -7.08
C LEU A 166 11.43 -17.50 -8.23
N ASN A 167 12.69 -17.86 -7.98
CA ASN A 167 13.59 -18.42 -8.99
C ASN A 167 13.91 -19.91 -8.75
N GLY A 168 13.11 -20.60 -7.93
CA GLY A 168 13.24 -22.06 -7.72
C GLY A 168 14.52 -22.48 -6.99
N GLN A 169 15.11 -21.57 -6.21
CA GLN A 169 16.36 -21.76 -5.47
C GLN A 169 16.14 -21.85 -3.95
N ALA A 170 14.90 -21.68 -3.48
CA ALA A 170 14.57 -21.80 -2.06
C ALA A 170 14.43 -23.28 -1.64
N PRO A 171 14.82 -23.62 -0.40
CA PRO A 171 14.49 -24.90 0.22
C PRO A 171 12.98 -25.19 0.25
N ASP A 172 12.62 -26.48 0.27
CA ASP A 172 11.22 -26.91 0.26
C ASP A 172 10.43 -26.44 1.50
N ASP A 173 11.05 -26.42 2.68
CA ASP A 173 10.41 -25.93 3.91
C ASP A 173 10.10 -24.42 3.83
N ALA A 174 11.01 -23.63 3.26
CA ALA A 174 10.76 -22.22 2.98
C ALA A 174 9.61 -22.02 1.98
N LYS A 175 9.54 -22.86 0.94
CA LYS A 175 8.43 -22.85 -0.03
C LYS A 175 7.09 -23.19 0.62
N GLN A 176 7.02 -24.24 1.43
CA GLN A 176 5.80 -24.61 2.16
C GLN A 176 5.37 -23.54 3.16
N GLY A 177 6.33 -22.93 3.87
CA GLY A 177 6.07 -21.80 4.76
C GLY A 177 5.48 -20.59 4.03
N PHE A 178 5.98 -20.31 2.82
CA PHE A 178 5.43 -19.26 1.96
C PHE A 178 4.00 -19.55 1.49
N PHE A 179 3.70 -20.79 1.10
CA PHE A 179 2.34 -21.20 0.72
C PHE A 179 1.35 -21.10 1.88
N SER A 180 1.77 -21.51 3.08
CA SER A 180 0.98 -21.37 4.29
C SER A 180 0.69 -19.90 4.62
N THR A 181 1.72 -19.05 4.57
CA THR A 181 1.59 -17.60 4.82
C THR A 181 0.69 -16.93 3.77
N SER A 182 0.83 -17.31 2.50
CA SER A 182 -0.02 -16.82 1.41
C SER A 182 -1.47 -17.25 1.58
N THR A 183 -1.73 -18.48 2.04
CA THR A 183 -3.08 -18.96 2.33
C THR A 183 -3.71 -18.16 3.46
N ALA A 184 -2.98 -18.01 4.58
CA ALA A 184 -3.43 -17.21 5.72
C ALA A 184 -3.70 -15.74 5.36
N LEU A 185 -2.91 -15.17 4.45
CA LEU A 185 -3.13 -13.83 3.90
C LEU A 185 -4.50 -13.72 3.22
N TRP A 186 -4.79 -14.65 2.30
CA TRP A 186 -6.04 -14.63 1.55
C TRP A 186 -7.26 -14.92 2.44
N ASP A 187 -7.13 -15.81 3.42
CA ASP A 187 -8.17 -16.05 4.42
C ASP A 187 -8.41 -14.80 5.28
N GLY A 188 -7.34 -14.12 5.72
CA GLY A 188 -7.43 -12.86 6.45
C GLY A 188 -8.11 -11.76 5.62
N ALA A 189 -7.75 -11.62 4.34
CA ALA A 189 -8.33 -10.64 3.44
C ALA A 189 -9.82 -10.91 3.22
N LYS A 190 -10.20 -12.19 3.11
CA LYS A 190 -11.60 -12.60 3.06
C LYS A 190 -12.35 -12.18 4.31
N VAL A 191 -11.86 -12.54 5.50
CA VAL A 191 -12.49 -12.15 6.78
C VAL A 191 -12.64 -10.63 6.87
N PHE A 192 -11.62 -9.88 6.46
CA PHE A 192 -11.69 -8.43 6.46
C PHE A 192 -12.83 -7.92 5.56
N LEU A 193 -12.90 -8.40 4.32
CA LEU A 193 -13.91 -7.97 3.35
C LEU A 193 -15.33 -8.42 3.73
N VAL A 194 -15.51 -9.64 4.23
CA VAL A 194 -16.84 -10.24 4.40
C VAL A 194 -17.42 -10.04 5.80
N GLU A 195 -16.59 -9.76 6.81
CA GLU A 195 -17.01 -9.62 8.21
C GLU A 195 -16.59 -8.26 8.78
N THR A 196 -15.29 -7.94 8.77
CA THR A 196 -14.76 -6.77 9.49
C THR A 196 -15.26 -5.44 8.91
N LEU A 197 -15.06 -5.23 7.60
CA LEU A 197 -15.47 -4.01 6.91
C LEU A 197 -16.98 -3.74 6.99
N PRO A 198 -17.88 -4.69 6.64
CA PRO A 198 -19.32 -4.43 6.73
C PRO A 198 -19.80 -4.22 8.18
N GLY A 199 -19.10 -4.81 9.17
CA GLY A 199 -19.34 -4.57 10.59
C GLY A 199 -18.90 -3.18 11.07
N ALA A 200 -17.89 -2.59 10.42
CA ALA A 200 -17.39 -1.24 10.71
C ALA A 200 -18.29 -0.14 10.12
N ILE A 201 -19.07 -0.43 9.09
CA ILE A 201 -19.96 0.54 8.44
C ILE A 201 -21.30 0.57 9.19
N ALA A 202 -21.47 1.58 10.05
CA ALA A 202 -22.71 1.78 10.81
C ALA A 202 -23.80 2.48 9.97
N GLU A 203 -23.48 3.65 9.40
CA GLU A 203 -24.40 4.48 8.61
C GLU A 203 -23.71 4.94 7.31
N GLY A 204 -24.45 5.06 6.21
CA GLY A 204 -23.86 5.47 4.92
C GLY A 204 -22.94 4.41 4.29
N PRO A 205 -22.31 4.70 3.14
CA PRO A 205 -21.50 3.71 2.44
C PRO A 205 -20.07 3.60 3.00
N PHE A 206 -19.59 4.56 3.80
CA PHE A 206 -18.22 4.58 4.34
C PHE A 206 -18.20 4.29 5.85
N ILE A 207 -17.03 3.95 6.38
CA ILE A 207 -16.81 3.82 7.83
C ILE A 207 -17.06 5.19 8.50
N GLY A 208 -16.62 6.27 7.86
CA GLY A 208 -16.86 7.65 8.26
C GLY A 208 -18.29 8.19 8.04
N GLY A 209 -19.24 7.36 7.61
CA GLY A 209 -20.62 7.78 7.41
C GLY A 209 -20.95 8.09 5.95
N ALA A 210 -21.53 9.27 5.72
CA ALA A 210 -21.89 9.75 4.38
C ALA A 210 -20.67 10.15 3.51
N ARG A 211 -19.50 10.34 4.11
CA ARG A 211 -18.23 10.71 3.45
C ARG A 211 -17.09 9.88 4.05
N PRO A 212 -15.98 9.68 3.31
CA PRO A 212 -14.84 8.95 3.85
C PRO A 212 -14.22 9.66 5.06
N GLY A 213 -13.94 8.87 6.10
CA GLY A 213 -13.14 9.22 7.27
C GLY A 213 -11.68 8.76 7.14
N VAL A 214 -10.92 8.86 8.24
CA VAL A 214 -9.51 8.43 8.26
C VAL A 214 -9.36 6.95 7.90
N ASP A 215 -10.16 6.07 8.51
CA ASP A 215 -10.12 4.63 8.21
C ASP A 215 -10.36 4.35 6.72
N ASP A 216 -11.25 5.11 6.09
CA ASP A 216 -11.63 4.91 4.69
C ASP A 216 -10.48 5.18 3.72
N PHE A 217 -9.60 6.14 4.01
CA PHE A 217 -8.42 6.41 3.18
C PHE A 217 -7.47 5.22 3.13
N HIS A 218 -7.29 4.55 4.27
CA HIS A 218 -6.47 3.34 4.36
C HIS A 218 -7.16 2.14 3.70
N VAL A 219 -8.44 1.94 4.00
CA VAL A 219 -9.22 0.79 3.49
C VAL A 219 -9.44 0.90 1.98
N GLY A 220 -9.77 2.07 1.45
CA GLY A 220 -9.93 2.28 0.01
C GLY A 220 -8.66 1.89 -0.76
N ALA A 221 -7.51 2.36 -0.30
CA ALA A 221 -6.22 2.01 -0.91
C ALA A 221 -5.92 0.51 -0.83
N TRP A 222 -6.20 -0.11 0.33
CA TRP A 222 -6.02 -1.55 0.51
C TRP A 222 -6.92 -2.37 -0.42
N ILE A 223 -8.21 -2.05 -0.52
CA ILE A 223 -9.16 -2.78 -1.39
C ILE A 223 -8.74 -2.64 -2.86
N ALA A 224 -8.29 -1.45 -3.29
CA ALA A 224 -7.78 -1.27 -4.65
C ALA A 224 -6.66 -2.25 -4.98
N ARG A 225 -5.68 -2.40 -4.08
CA ARG A 225 -4.60 -3.37 -4.26
C ARG A 225 -5.12 -4.79 -4.27
N ILE A 226 -5.97 -5.18 -3.33
CA ILE A 226 -6.50 -6.54 -3.27
C ILE A 226 -7.31 -6.88 -4.53
N ALA A 227 -8.11 -5.95 -5.05
CA ALA A 227 -8.83 -6.11 -6.31
C ALA A 227 -7.86 -6.28 -7.49
N PHE A 228 -6.84 -5.42 -7.58
CA PHE A 228 -5.81 -5.48 -8.62
C PHE A 228 -5.07 -6.82 -8.63
N VAL A 229 -4.53 -7.25 -7.49
CA VAL A 229 -3.81 -8.54 -7.40
C VAL A 229 -4.73 -9.74 -7.54
N SER A 230 -6.04 -9.51 -7.45
CA SER A 230 -7.05 -10.52 -7.74
C SER A 230 -7.40 -10.63 -9.22
N GLY A 231 -6.95 -9.68 -10.04
CA GLY A 231 -7.09 -9.67 -11.51
C GLY A 231 -7.81 -8.45 -12.08
N ALA A 232 -8.29 -7.51 -11.27
CA ALA A 232 -8.97 -6.32 -11.77
C ALA A 232 -7.97 -5.40 -12.45
N GLN A 233 -8.28 -4.98 -13.68
CA GLN A 233 -7.49 -3.97 -14.40
C GLN A 233 -8.10 -2.58 -14.23
N LYS A 234 -9.43 -2.51 -14.05
CA LYS A 234 -10.15 -1.27 -13.85
C LYS A 234 -10.95 -1.27 -12.55
N SER A 235 -11.20 -0.08 -12.03
CA SER A 235 -11.95 0.16 -10.81
C SER A 235 -13.36 -0.46 -10.85
N GLU A 236 -14.05 -0.42 -11.99
CA GLU A 236 -15.42 -0.96 -12.12
C GLU A 236 -15.46 -2.49 -12.03
N GLU A 237 -14.35 -3.17 -12.29
CA GLU A 237 -14.21 -4.62 -12.20
C GLU A 237 -13.96 -5.10 -10.76
N GLY A 238 -13.56 -4.19 -9.86
CA GLY A 238 -13.06 -4.56 -8.53
C GLY A 238 -14.00 -5.46 -7.75
N ALA A 239 -15.29 -5.10 -7.67
CA ALA A 239 -16.27 -5.89 -6.94
C ALA A 239 -16.45 -7.31 -7.52
N SER A 240 -16.58 -7.45 -8.84
CA SER A 240 -16.81 -8.76 -9.47
C SER A 240 -15.59 -9.68 -9.40
N VAL A 241 -14.39 -9.12 -9.49
CA VAL A 241 -13.13 -9.86 -9.32
C VAL A 241 -12.95 -10.32 -7.88
N LEU A 242 -13.26 -9.47 -6.90
CA LEU A 242 -13.23 -9.83 -5.49
C LEU A 242 -14.28 -10.92 -5.18
N GLU A 243 -15.49 -10.84 -5.75
CA GLU A 243 -16.51 -11.88 -5.61
C GLU A 243 -16.03 -13.23 -6.17
N LYS A 244 -15.39 -13.21 -7.35
CA LYS A 244 -14.81 -14.42 -7.95
C LYS A 244 -13.74 -15.06 -7.04
N ARG A 245 -12.96 -14.26 -6.31
CA ARG A 245 -11.91 -14.77 -5.43
C ARG A 245 -12.45 -15.25 -4.08
N PHE A 246 -13.31 -14.47 -3.44
CA PHE A 246 -13.66 -14.66 -2.03
C PHE A 246 -15.05 -15.27 -1.83
N GLY A 247 -15.86 -15.35 -2.88
CA GLY A 247 -17.29 -15.63 -2.82
C GLY A 247 -18.12 -14.35 -2.71
N PRO A 248 -19.45 -14.46 -2.53
CA PRO A 248 -20.36 -13.31 -2.51
C PRO A 248 -19.90 -12.22 -1.53
N LEU A 249 -19.82 -10.98 -2.00
CA LEU A 249 -19.49 -9.84 -1.16
C LEU A 249 -20.77 -9.31 -0.48
N PRO A 250 -20.69 -8.92 0.81
CA PRO A 250 -21.79 -8.23 1.47
C PRO A 250 -22.22 -6.97 0.72
N GLU A 251 -23.52 -6.67 0.67
CA GLU A 251 -24.05 -5.48 -0.02
C GLU A 251 -23.40 -4.18 0.47
N LYS A 252 -23.09 -4.08 1.76
CA LYS A 252 -22.36 -2.93 2.33
C LYS A 252 -21.00 -2.73 1.70
N VAL A 253 -20.29 -3.80 1.36
CA VAL A 253 -18.93 -3.76 0.77
C VAL A 253 -19.01 -3.39 -0.70
N LYS A 254 -20.04 -3.86 -1.41
CA LYS A 254 -20.31 -3.42 -2.79
C LYS A 254 -20.70 -1.95 -2.86
N ALA A 255 -21.54 -1.49 -1.92
CA ALA A 255 -21.90 -0.09 -1.78
C ALA A 255 -20.69 0.78 -1.41
N TYR A 256 -19.82 0.29 -0.50
CA TYR A 256 -18.55 0.93 -0.14
C TYR A 256 -17.66 1.13 -1.36
N TRP A 257 -17.43 0.07 -2.14
CA TRP A 257 -16.62 0.12 -3.36
C TRP A 257 -17.23 1.06 -4.40
N GLY A 258 -18.52 0.91 -4.69
CA GLY A 258 -19.23 1.78 -5.63
C GLY A 258 -19.19 3.25 -5.24
N ALA A 259 -19.29 3.54 -3.94
CA ALA A 259 -19.19 4.89 -3.42
C ALA A 259 -17.78 5.48 -3.59
N TRP A 260 -16.71 4.68 -3.42
CA TRP A 260 -15.33 5.12 -3.64
C TRP A 260 -15.04 5.43 -5.11
N ILE A 261 -15.32 4.48 -6.01
CA ILE A 261 -14.94 4.63 -7.43
C ILE A 261 -15.70 5.75 -8.15
N ALA A 262 -16.82 6.20 -7.58
CA ALA A 262 -17.58 7.34 -8.07
C ALA A 262 -17.05 8.71 -7.59
N ARG A 263 -16.04 8.76 -6.71
CA ARG A 263 -15.50 10.03 -6.17
C ARG A 263 -14.42 10.60 -7.07
N ASP A 264 -14.40 11.93 -7.19
CA ASP A 264 -13.31 12.66 -7.86
C ASP A 264 -11.95 12.41 -7.19
N SER A 265 -11.91 12.21 -5.87
CA SER A 265 -10.70 11.85 -5.13
C SER A 265 -10.13 10.52 -5.57
N TRP A 266 -11.00 9.54 -5.87
CA TRP A 266 -10.60 8.25 -6.38
C TRP A 266 -9.97 8.37 -7.75
N VAL A 267 -10.63 9.07 -8.68
CA VAL A 267 -10.12 9.29 -10.04
C VAL A 267 -8.78 10.03 -10.03
N LYS A 268 -8.55 10.94 -9.07
CA LYS A 268 -7.26 11.61 -8.89
C LYS A 268 -6.15 10.67 -8.39
N ALA A 269 -6.46 9.79 -7.44
CA ALA A 269 -5.50 8.84 -6.88
C ALA A 269 -5.24 7.63 -7.81
N TYR A 270 -6.24 7.30 -8.64
CA TYR A 270 -6.25 6.18 -9.58
C TYR A 270 -6.63 6.67 -10.98
N PRO A 271 -5.70 7.33 -11.69
CA PRO A 271 -5.97 7.86 -13.03
C PRO A 271 -6.33 6.74 -14.02
N GLU A 272 -7.04 7.12 -15.09
CA GLU A 272 -7.48 6.20 -16.15
C GLU A 272 -8.39 5.05 -15.66
N ASN A 273 -9.01 5.23 -14.50
CA ASN A 273 -9.80 4.22 -13.78
C ASN A 273 -8.99 2.97 -13.45
N GLY A 274 -7.66 3.08 -13.38
CA GLY A 274 -6.77 2.00 -12.96
C GLY A 274 -6.94 1.65 -11.49
N LEU A 275 -6.05 0.81 -10.99
CA LEU A 275 -5.96 0.44 -9.58
C LEU A 275 -4.54 0.54 -9.02
N HIS A 276 -3.53 0.78 -9.86
CA HIS A 276 -2.12 1.03 -9.54
C HIS A 276 -1.37 1.65 -10.72
#